data_AF-A0A7G3FIF0-F1
#
_entry.id   AF-A0A7G3FIF0-F1
#
_cell.length_a   1.000
_cell.length_b   1.000
_cell.length_c   1.000
_cell.angle_alpha   90.00
_cell.angle_beta   90.00
_cell.angle_gamma   90.00
#
_symmetry.space_group_name_H-M   'P 1'
#
loop_
_entity.id
_entity.type
_entity.pdbx_description
1 polymer ?
#
loop_
_entity_poly.entity_id
_entity_poly.type
_entity_poly.pdbx_seq_one_letter_code
_entity_poly.pdbx_strand_id
1 'polypeptide(L)'
;MDTEKLLKDIRDRIDELIDKAKDAGAEAREEMEDVIEDLKEQRDKLEDKLQDFKSKNEPKFEEAKFHIRKAAEELEQAVRKLFRKGPGAEEV
;
A
#
# COMPACT_ATOMS: atom_id res chain seq x y z
N MET A 1 6.92 11.84 8.69
CA MET A 1 6.93 10.40 8.39
C MET A 1 7.72 10.23 7.10
N ASP A 2 8.79 9.47 7.15
CA ASP A 2 9.67 9.20 6.00
C ASP A 2 8.96 8.34 4.97
N THR A 3 9.17 8.62 3.68
CA THR A 3 8.52 7.88 2.58
C THR A 3 8.84 6.39 2.61
N GLU A 4 10.09 6.03 2.94
CA GLU A 4 10.53 4.63 3.09
C GLU A 4 9.79 3.93 4.24
N LYS A 5 9.60 4.64 5.37
CA LYS A 5 8.83 4.12 6.50
C LYS A 5 7.36 3.92 6.14
N LEU A 6 6.75 4.89 5.45
CA LEU A 6 5.37 4.81 4.99
C LEU A 6 5.15 3.62 4.03
N LEU A 7 6.04 3.40 3.06
CA LEU A 7 5.95 2.26 2.15
C LEU A 7 6.11 0.92 2.87
N LYS A 8 6.94 0.87 3.93
CA LYS A 8 7.04 -0.30 4.80
C LYS A 8 5.75 -0.53 5.59
N ASP A 9 5.18 0.50 6.21
CA ASP A 9 3.90 0.39 6.93
C ASP A 9 2.77 -0.07 5.98
N ILE A 10 2.76 0.37 4.72
CA ILE A 10 1.81 -0.10 3.71
C ILE A 10 2.00 -1.59 3.41
N ARG A 11 3.26 -2.05 3.26
CA ARG A 11 3.59 -3.46 3.04
C ARG A 11 3.07 -4.34 4.17
N ASP A 12 3.41 -4.00 5.41
CA ASP A 12 3.00 -4.77 6.59
C ASP A 12 1.46 -4.92 6.64
N ARG A 13 0.72 -3.88 6.24
CA ARG A 13 -0.74 -3.90 6.20
C ARG A 13 -1.32 -4.66 5.00
N ILE A 14 -0.65 -4.66 3.86
CA ILE A 14 -1.01 -5.51 2.73
C ILE A 14 -0.81 -6.98 3.11
N ASP A 15 0.27 -7.32 3.81
CA ASP A 15 0.52 -8.68 4.33
C ASP A 15 -0.59 -9.11 5.31
N GLU A 16 -1.01 -8.22 6.20
CA GLU A 16 -2.19 -8.45 7.05
C GLU A 16 -3.50 -8.65 6.26
N LEU A 17 -3.70 -7.95 5.12
CA LEU A 17 -4.87 -8.18 4.25
C LEU A 17 -4.80 -9.56 3.58
N ILE A 18 -3.61 -9.99 3.17
CA ILE A 18 -3.37 -11.33 2.60
C ILE A 18 -3.79 -12.40 3.61
N ASP A 19 -3.37 -12.28 4.87
CA ASP A 19 -3.76 -13.25 5.89
C ASP A 19 -5.28 -13.24 6.13
N LYS A 20 -5.91 -12.06 6.20
CA LYS A 20 -7.38 -11.96 6.31
C LYS A 20 -8.13 -12.57 5.13
N ALA A 21 -7.60 -12.43 3.91
CA ALA A 21 -8.19 -13.02 2.72
C ALA A 21 -8.13 -14.56 2.75
N LYS A 22 -7.08 -15.15 3.33
CA LYS A 22 -6.98 -16.61 3.53
C LYS A 22 -8.06 -17.15 4.48
N ASP A 23 -8.43 -16.37 5.48
CA ASP A 23 -9.48 -16.71 6.45
C ASP A 23 -10.90 -16.37 5.93
N ALA A 24 -11.03 -15.67 4.81
CA ALA A 24 -12.31 -15.30 4.22
C ALA A 24 -12.97 -16.48 3.46
N GLY A 25 -14.30 -16.40 3.30
CA GLY A 25 -15.04 -17.32 2.44
C GLY A 25 -14.62 -17.20 0.97
N ALA A 26 -14.81 -18.25 0.16
CA ALA A 26 -14.27 -18.35 -1.20
C ALA A 26 -14.56 -17.14 -2.11
N GLU A 27 -15.81 -16.65 -2.11
CA GLU A 27 -16.20 -15.48 -2.92
C GLU A 27 -15.53 -14.19 -2.43
N ALA A 28 -15.55 -13.94 -1.12
CA ALA A 28 -14.90 -12.76 -0.53
C ALA A 28 -13.37 -12.80 -0.68
N ARG A 29 -12.80 -14.00 -0.68
CA ARG A 29 -11.37 -14.22 -0.90
C ARG A 29 -10.96 -13.83 -2.32
N GLU A 30 -11.70 -14.28 -3.34
CA GLU A 30 -11.39 -13.94 -4.74
C GLU A 30 -11.40 -12.42 -4.96
N GLU A 31 -12.44 -11.73 -4.47
CA GLU A 31 -12.50 -10.26 -4.55
C GLU A 31 -11.37 -9.57 -3.77
N MET A 32 -10.96 -10.12 -2.62
CA MET A 32 -9.84 -9.58 -1.85
C MET A 32 -8.49 -9.82 -2.54
N GLU A 33 -8.29 -10.98 -3.17
CA GLU A 33 -7.04 -11.34 -3.84
C GLU A 33 -6.73 -10.37 -4.99
N ASP A 34 -7.70 -10.05 -5.85
CA ASP A 34 -7.53 -9.08 -6.94
C ASP A 34 -7.15 -7.68 -6.42
N VAL A 35 -7.85 -7.21 -5.38
CA VAL A 35 -7.58 -5.89 -4.80
C VAL A 35 -6.22 -5.85 -4.10
N ILE A 36 -5.83 -6.93 -3.42
CA ILE A 36 -4.52 -7.05 -2.77
C ILE A 36 -3.40 -7.04 -3.81
N GLU A 37 -3.57 -7.71 -4.94
CA GLU A 37 -2.60 -7.72 -6.04
C GLU A 37 -2.36 -6.30 -6.60
N ASP A 38 -3.43 -5.52 -6.84
CA ASP A 38 -3.31 -4.13 -7.29
C ASP A 38 -2.56 -3.26 -6.26
N LEU A 39 -2.88 -3.41 -4.97
CA LEU A 39 -2.18 -2.69 -3.90
C LEU A 39 -0.69 -3.02 -3.83
N LYS A 40 -0.32 -4.30 -4.00
CA LYS A 40 1.08 -4.75 -4.05
C LYS A 40 1.80 -4.11 -5.22
N GLU A 41 1.21 -4.14 -6.41
CA GLU A 41 1.81 -3.59 -7.62
C GLU A 41 2.02 -2.07 -7.51
N GLN A 42 1.02 -1.34 -7.01
CA GLN A 42 1.13 0.10 -6.78
C GLN A 42 2.23 0.44 -5.77
N ARG A 43 2.31 -0.33 -4.68
CA ARG A 43 3.36 -0.19 -3.67
C ARG A 43 4.74 -0.43 -4.28
N ASP A 44 4.93 -1.55 -5.00
CA ASP A 44 6.21 -1.90 -5.62
C ASP A 44 6.67 -0.83 -6.60
N LYS A 45 5.75 -0.31 -7.44
CA LYS A 45 6.02 0.82 -8.35
C LYS A 45 6.50 2.08 -7.62
N LEU A 46 6.00 2.35 -6.41
CA LEU A 46 6.44 3.50 -5.61
C LEU A 46 7.82 3.27 -4.98
N GLU A 47 8.10 2.05 -4.52
CA GLU A 47 9.44 1.68 -4.03
C GLU A 47 10.50 1.77 -5.14
N ASP A 48 10.22 1.20 -6.32
CA ASP A 48 11.09 1.27 -7.49
C ASP A 48 11.38 2.72 -7.90
N LYS A 49 10.35 3.56 -7.99
CA LYS A 49 10.53 4.99 -8.29
C LYS A 49 11.41 5.67 -7.25
N LEU A 50 11.16 5.42 -5.96
CA LEU A 50 11.93 6.03 -4.88
C LEU A 50 13.40 5.64 -4.97
N GLN A 51 13.68 4.36 -5.21
CA GLN A 51 15.04 3.85 -5.39
C GLN A 51 15.70 4.44 -6.64
N ASP A 52 14.99 4.48 -7.77
CA ASP A 52 15.51 5.00 -9.04
C ASP A 52 15.91 6.49 -8.91
N PHE A 53 15.06 7.31 -8.28
CA PHE A 53 15.37 8.72 -8.04
C PHE A 53 16.53 8.90 -7.06
N LYS A 54 16.61 8.08 -6.01
CA LYS A 54 17.72 8.10 -5.04
C LYS A 54 19.06 7.76 -5.70
N SER A 55 19.05 6.87 -6.69
CA SER A 55 20.25 6.46 -7.42
C SER A 55 20.65 7.38 -8.58
N LYS A 56 19.71 8.10 -9.22
CA LYS A 56 19.97 8.82 -10.48
C LYS A 56 19.97 10.35 -10.39
N ASN A 57 19.33 10.97 -9.40
CA ASN A 57 19.09 12.42 -9.45
C ASN A 57 19.01 13.08 -8.06
N GLU A 58 20.14 13.38 -7.42
CA GLU A 58 20.17 14.15 -6.16
C GLU A 58 19.43 15.52 -6.22
N PRO A 59 19.60 16.38 -7.25
CA PRO A 59 19.00 17.72 -7.20
C PRO A 59 17.48 17.76 -7.42
N LYS A 60 16.87 16.69 -7.97
CA LYS A 60 15.40 16.58 -8.15
C LYS A 60 14.76 15.57 -7.20
N PHE A 61 15.56 14.95 -6.34
CA PHE A 61 15.11 13.89 -5.45
C PHE A 61 14.01 14.37 -4.51
N GLU A 62 14.12 15.59 -3.96
CA GLU A 62 13.16 16.10 -2.98
C GLU A 62 11.76 16.34 -3.57
N GLU A 63 11.66 16.86 -4.80
CA GLU A 63 10.38 17.03 -5.50
C GLU A 63 9.76 15.66 -5.85
N ALA A 64 10.55 14.75 -6.40
CA ALA A 64 10.11 13.39 -6.70
C ALA A 64 9.64 12.66 -5.42
N LYS A 65 10.40 12.78 -4.33
CA LYS A 65 10.08 12.22 -3.02
C LYS A 65 8.77 12.78 -2.46
N PHE A 66 8.47 14.06 -2.68
CA PHE A 66 7.18 14.65 -2.32
C PHE A 66 6.02 13.99 -3.07
N HIS A 67 6.13 13.82 -4.40
CA HIS A 67 5.10 13.17 -5.21
C HIS A 67 4.92 11.69 -4.84
N ILE A 68 6.03 10.96 -4.63
CA ILE A 68 5.99 9.56 -4.19
C ILE A 68 5.34 9.45 -2.82
N ARG A 69 5.68 10.36 -1.90
CA ARG A 69 5.04 10.40 -0.58
C ARG A 69 3.53 10.62 -0.70
N LYS A 70 3.09 11.54 -1.56
CA LYS A 70 1.64 11.78 -1.77
C LYS A 70 0.93 10.53 -2.29
N ALA A 71 1.49 9.88 -3.29
CA ALA A 71 0.94 8.63 -3.81
C ALA A 71 0.94 7.51 -2.76
N ALA A 72 1.99 7.42 -1.92
CA ALA A 72 2.04 6.47 -0.81
C ALA A 72 0.97 6.80 0.27
N GLU A 73 0.72 8.08 0.57
CA GLU A 73 -0.34 8.51 1.49
C GLU A 73 -1.72 8.09 0.94
N GLU A 74 -1.97 8.23 -0.36
CA GLU A 74 -3.22 7.78 -1.00
C GLU A 74 -3.37 6.26 -0.97
N LEU A 75 -2.30 5.53 -1.28
CA LEU A 75 -2.26 4.08 -1.21
C LEU A 75 -2.52 3.58 0.22
N GLU A 76 -1.92 4.21 1.23
CA GLU A 76 -2.19 3.92 2.63
C GLU A 76 -3.67 4.10 2.99
N GLN A 77 -4.33 5.13 2.45
CA GLN A 77 -5.77 5.34 2.65
C GLN A 77 -6.60 4.26 1.94
N ALA A 78 -6.19 3.80 0.77
CA ALA A 78 -6.86 2.69 0.07
C ALA A 78 -6.80 1.41 0.91
N VAL A 79 -5.60 1.05 1.39
CA VAL A 79 -5.41 -0.09 2.31
C VAL A 79 -6.29 0.07 3.55
N ARG A 80 -6.27 1.23 4.21
CA ARG A 80 -7.12 1.50 5.39
C ARG A 80 -8.61 1.29 5.15
N LYS A 81 -9.11 1.68 3.98
CA LYS A 81 -10.53 1.52 3.62
C LYS A 81 -10.92 0.05 3.54
N LEU A 82 -10.03 -0.82 3.07
CA LEU A 82 -10.27 -2.26 3.03
C LEU A 82 -10.33 -2.86 4.44
N PHE A 83 -9.43 -2.44 5.33
CA PHE A 83 -9.50 -2.84 6.76
C PHE A 83 -10.81 -2.44 7.43
N ARG A 84 -11.32 -1.25 7.12
CA ARG A 84 -12.62 -0.75 7.63
C ARG A 84 -13.83 -1.43 6.98
N LYS A 85 -13.67 -2.13 5.86
CA LYS A 85 -14.74 -2.86 5.19
C LYS A 85 -14.71 -4.37 5.45
N GLY A 86 -13.69 -4.88 6.15
CA GLY A 86 -13.60 -6.30 6.49
C GLY A 86 -14.72 -6.77 7.43
N PRO A 87 -15.00 -8.08 7.50
CA PRO A 87 -16.17 -8.68 8.16
C PRO A 87 -16.24 -8.53 9.70
N GLY A 88 -15.44 -7.65 10.29
CA GLY A 88 -15.46 -7.30 11.72
C GLY A 88 -15.43 -5.79 12.01
N ALA A 89 -15.61 -4.94 10.99
CA ALA A 89 -15.79 -3.51 11.19
C ALA A 89 -17.23 -3.22 11.63
N GLU A 90 -17.56 -3.61 12.87
CA GLU A 90 -18.73 -3.08 13.55
C GLU A 90 -18.51 -1.58 13.75
N GLU A 91 -19.51 -0.81 13.34
CA GLU A 91 -19.57 0.65 13.51
C GLU A 91 -19.49 0.98 15.00
N VAL A 92 -18.37 1.58 15.44
CA VAL A 92 -18.29 2.28 16.74
C VAL A 92 -18.48 3.78 16.55
#